data_AF-V7FT39-F1
#
_entry.id   AF-V7FT39-F1
#
_cell.length_a   1.000
_cell.length_b   1.000
_cell.length_c   1.000
_cell.angle_alpha   90.00
_cell.angle_beta   90.00
_cell.angle_gamma   90.00
#
_symmetry.space_group_name_H-M   'P 1'
#
loop_
_entity.id
_entity.type
_entity.pdbx_description
1 polymer ?
#
loop_
_entity_poly.entity_id
_entity_poly.type
_entity_poly.pdbx_seq_one_letter_code
_entity_poly.pdbx_strand_id
1 'polypeptide(L)'
;MTCAPAFAVSALTVQTQEDALEIQVTQPGLVTDQMRAALQANRVAGTKVGMLATAEIIVAAVAAVLREYRAHIDIPDPVLASTSGRALLEASAIPHHEVASDAALPCRHPMSLNWRFLPAQS
;
A
#
# COMPACT_ATOMS: atom_id res chain seq x y z
N MET A 1 -23.55 -12.11 -6.07
CA MET A 1 -23.00 -10.91 -5.40
C MET A 1 -21.69 -10.59 -6.11
N THR A 2 -21.66 -9.60 -6.99
CA THR A 2 -20.45 -9.24 -7.74
C THR A 2 -19.58 -8.36 -6.85
N CYS A 3 -18.39 -8.82 -6.50
CA CYS A 3 -17.40 -7.97 -5.85
C CYS A 3 -16.74 -7.12 -6.94
N ALA A 4 -16.95 -5.80 -6.90
CA ALA A 4 -16.28 -4.86 -7.80
C ALA A 4 -15.00 -4.35 -7.12
N PRO A 5 -13.84 -4.38 -7.80
CA PRO A 5 -12.63 -3.81 -7.24
C PRO A 5 -12.73 -2.28 -7.20
N ALA A 6 -12.17 -1.69 -6.15
CA ALA A 6 -11.96 -0.26 -6.04
C ALA A 6 -10.49 0.01 -5.74
N PHE A 7 -9.96 1.14 -6.24
CA PHE A 7 -8.54 1.43 -6.21
C PHE A 7 -8.27 2.82 -5.67
N ALA A 8 -7.17 2.95 -4.92
CA ALA A 8 -6.55 4.22 -4.59
C ALA A 8 -5.08 4.14 -5.03
N VAL A 9 -4.70 5.02 -5.97
CA VAL A 9 -3.39 4.98 -6.62
C VAL A 9 -2.41 5.85 -5.84
N SER A 10 -1.42 5.22 -5.21
CA SER A 10 -0.36 5.87 -4.41
C SER A 10 0.75 6.47 -5.27
N ALA A 11 1.05 5.86 -6.41
CA ALA A 11 2.02 6.37 -7.37
C ALA A 11 1.70 5.85 -8.77
N LEU A 12 2.03 6.66 -9.78
CA LEU A 12 2.08 6.25 -11.17
C LEU A 12 3.51 5.85 -11.52
N THR A 13 3.68 4.67 -12.11
CA THR A 13 4.99 4.20 -12.55
C THR A 13 5.04 4.03 -14.05
N VAL A 14 6.13 4.49 -14.68
CA VAL A 14 6.53 3.97 -16.00
C VAL A 14 7.36 2.72 -15.74
N GLN A 15 6.85 1.54 -16.08
CA GLN A 15 7.45 0.26 -15.68
C GLN A 15 7.45 -0.76 -16.83
N THR A 16 8.51 -1.57 -16.91
CA THR A 16 8.63 -2.79 -17.74
C THR A 16 8.49 -4.05 -16.89
N GLN A 17 8.68 -5.24 -17.48
CA GLN A 17 8.71 -6.47 -16.68
C GLN A 17 9.92 -6.53 -15.74
N GLU A 18 11.02 -5.85 -16.10
CA GLU A 18 12.27 -5.87 -15.34
C GLU A 18 12.43 -4.69 -14.39
N ASP A 19 11.97 -3.48 -14.74
CA ASP A 19 12.31 -2.27 -13.99
C ASP A 19 11.21 -1.20 -13.96
N ALA A 20 11.21 -0.40 -12.89
CA ALA A 20 10.46 0.85 -12.81
C ALA A 20 11.38 1.99 -13.27
N LEU A 21 11.05 2.61 -14.40
CA LEU A 21 11.84 3.66 -15.05
C LEU A 21 11.57 5.04 -14.44
N GLU A 22 10.31 5.33 -14.12
CA GLU A 22 9.88 6.59 -13.53
C GLU A 22 8.80 6.34 -12.49
N ILE A 23 8.78 7.16 -11.44
CA ILE A 23 7.81 7.10 -10.35
C ILE A 23 7.31 8.52 -10.09
N GLN A 24 6.02 8.72 -10.28
CA GLN A 24 5.33 9.94 -9.89
C GLN A 24 4.43 9.63 -8.70
N VAL A 25 4.79 10.16 -7.53
CA VAL A 25 4.02 9.99 -6.30
C VAL A 25 2.72 10.79 -6.37
N THR A 26 1.60 10.15 -6.04
CA THR A 26 0.30 10.82 -5.93
C THR A 26 0.28 11.68 -4.66
N GLN A 27 -0.28 12.89 -4.76
CA GLN A 27 -0.45 13.74 -3.56
C GLN A 27 -1.27 13.01 -2.49
N PRO A 28 -0.84 12.98 -1.21
CA PRO A 28 -1.53 12.22 -0.15
C PRO A 28 -3.01 12.57 0.02
N GLY A 29 -3.39 13.84 -0.19
CA GLY A 29 -4.79 14.28 -0.18
C GLY A 29 -5.63 13.59 -1.25
N LEU A 30 -5.10 13.43 -2.47
CA LEU A 30 -5.78 12.73 -3.54
C LEU A 30 -5.92 11.22 -3.26
N VAL A 31 -4.94 10.60 -2.59
CA VAL A 31 -5.07 9.19 -2.16
C VAL A 31 -6.18 9.05 -1.12
N THR A 32 -6.25 9.99 -0.17
CA THR A 32 -7.31 10.06 0.85
C THR A 32 -8.69 10.13 0.20
N ASP A 33 -8.88 11.04 -0.75
CA ASP A 33 -10.16 11.25 -1.41
C ASP A 33 -10.57 10.04 -2.27
N GLN A 34 -9.61 9.39 -2.95
CA GLN A 34 -9.86 8.12 -3.66
C GLN A 34 -10.35 7.02 -2.72
N MET A 35 -9.70 6.83 -1.56
CA MET A 35 -10.10 5.82 -0.59
C MET A 35 -11.50 6.08 -0.03
N ARG A 36 -11.82 7.34 0.30
CA ARG A 36 -13.16 7.73 0.76
C ARG A 36 -14.22 7.43 -0.29
N ALA A 37 -13.99 7.84 -1.53
CA ALA A 37 -14.93 7.57 -2.62
C ALA A 37 -15.17 6.06 -2.80
N ALA A 38 -14.13 5.24 -2.74
CA ALA A 38 -14.21 3.79 -2.84
C ALA A 38 -15.04 3.16 -1.72
N LEU A 39 -14.78 3.56 -0.46
CA LEU A 39 -15.44 3.04 0.74
C LEU A 39 -16.88 3.53 0.90
N GLN A 40 -17.20 4.72 0.39
CA GLN A 40 -18.57 5.24 0.38
C GLN A 40 -19.44 4.53 -0.66
N ALA A 41 -18.89 4.23 -1.84
CA ALA A 41 -19.65 3.61 -2.93
C ALA A 41 -19.85 2.11 -2.74
N ASN A 42 -19.00 1.42 -1.95
CA ASN A 42 -18.96 -0.04 -1.90
C ASN A 42 -18.84 -0.59 -0.48
N ARG A 43 -19.48 -1.74 -0.23
CA ARG A 43 -19.08 -2.60 0.89
C ARG A 43 -17.77 -3.30 0.54
N VAL A 44 -16.67 -2.81 1.13
CA VAL A 44 -15.34 -3.41 0.96
C VAL A 44 -15.22 -4.63 1.88
N ALA A 45 -15.11 -5.82 1.28
CA ALA A 45 -14.97 -7.08 2.00
C ALA A 45 -13.51 -7.50 2.22
N GLY A 46 -12.58 -6.80 1.57
CA GLY A 46 -11.16 -7.10 1.68
C GLY A 46 -10.29 -5.93 1.19
N THR A 47 -9.24 -5.59 1.93
CA THR A 47 -8.27 -4.56 1.53
C THR A 47 -6.88 -5.17 1.35
N LYS A 48 -6.26 -4.92 0.19
CA LYS A 48 -4.85 -5.21 -0.08
C LYS A 48 -4.09 -3.90 -0.23
N VAL A 49 -2.94 -3.80 0.42
CA VAL A 49 -2.03 -2.65 0.27
C VAL A 49 -0.81 -3.09 -0.53
N GLY A 50 -0.44 -2.30 -1.54
CA GLY A 50 0.72 -2.50 -2.40
C GLY A 50 1.81 -1.45 -2.17
N MET A 51 2.33 -0.85 -3.25
CA MET A 51 3.29 0.25 -3.17
C MET A 51 2.67 1.45 -2.43
N LEU A 52 3.40 2.04 -1.48
CA LEU A 52 2.94 3.19 -0.69
C LEU A 52 3.72 4.47 -0.98
N ALA A 53 4.91 4.36 -1.60
CA ALA A 53 5.80 5.45 -1.99
C ALA A 53 6.38 6.30 -0.84
N THR A 54 5.55 6.91 0.00
CA THR A 54 6.00 7.88 1.03
C THR A 54 5.35 7.67 2.39
N ALA A 55 5.95 8.23 3.44
CA ALA A 55 5.45 8.12 4.81
C ALA A 55 4.11 8.83 4.96
N GLU A 56 3.93 9.94 4.25
CA GLU A 56 2.72 10.74 4.24
C GLU A 56 1.55 9.97 3.63
N ILE A 57 1.75 9.19 2.57
CA ILE A 57 0.70 8.33 2.02
C ILE A 57 0.27 7.27 3.05
N ILE A 58 1.23 6.67 3.76
CA ILE A 58 0.94 5.67 4.79
C ILE A 58 0.12 6.28 5.94
N VAL A 59 0.61 7.38 6.50
CA VAL A 59 0.05 7.96 7.73
C VAL A 59 -1.20 8.80 7.44
N ALA A 60 -1.14 9.69 6.44
CA ALA A 60 -2.19 10.66 6.18
C ALA A 60 -3.35 10.08 5.36
N ALA A 61 -3.08 9.18 4.40
CA ALA A 61 -4.14 8.59 3.59
C ALA A 61 -4.59 7.24 4.14
N VAL A 62 -3.70 6.25 4.19
CA VAL A 62 -4.10 4.87 4.48
C VAL A 62 -4.55 4.70 5.92
N ALA A 63 -3.70 5.04 6.89
CA ALA A 63 -4.01 4.83 8.30
C ALA A 63 -5.21 5.67 8.78
N ALA A 64 -5.31 6.92 8.33
CA ALA A 64 -6.41 7.80 8.73
C ALA A 64 -7.76 7.34 8.18
N VAL A 65 -7.84 7.00 6.89
CA VAL A 65 -9.11 6.58 6.27
C VAL A 65 -9.55 5.21 6.79
N LEU A 66 -8.63 4.27 7.00
CA LEU A 66 -9.00 2.96 7.58
C LEU A 66 -9.61 3.11 8.98
N ARG A 67 -9.04 3.99 9.82
CA ARG A 67 -9.63 4.31 11.13
C ARG A 67 -11.01 4.97 11.00
N GLU A 68 -11.18 5.91 10.06
CA GLU A 68 -12.42 6.63 9.80
C GLU A 68 -13.57 5.66 9.46
N TYR A 69 -13.33 4.68 8.60
CA TYR A 69 -14.34 3.72 8.14
C TYR A 69 -14.38 2.40 8.94
N ARG A 70 -13.54 2.27 9.98
CA ARG A 70 -13.31 1.01 10.71
C ARG A 70 -13.03 -0.17 9.76
N ALA A 71 -12.31 0.11 8.68
CA ALA A 71 -11.90 -0.87 7.70
C ALA A 71 -10.58 -1.52 8.13
N HIS A 72 -10.37 -2.76 7.71
CA HIS A 72 -9.18 -3.55 8.05
C HIS A 72 -8.36 -3.83 6.79
N ILE A 73 -7.05 -4.03 6.97
CA ILE A 73 -6.17 -4.54 5.92
C ILE A 73 -6.05 -6.04 6.11
N ASP A 74 -6.66 -6.81 5.20
CA ASP A 74 -6.64 -8.25 5.27
C ASP A 74 -5.31 -8.82 4.76
N ILE A 75 -4.67 -8.12 3.82
CA ILE A 75 -3.43 -8.56 3.18
C ILE A 75 -2.44 -7.38 3.12
N PRO A 76 -1.61 -7.21 4.17
CA PRO A 76 -0.47 -6.31 4.11
C PRO A 76 0.60 -6.88 3.18
N ASP A 77 0.80 -6.23 2.03
CA ASP A 77 1.85 -6.58 1.06
C ASP A 77 2.59 -5.30 0.64
N PRO A 78 3.27 -4.62 1.58
CA PRO A 78 3.93 -3.36 1.28
C PRO A 78 5.04 -3.61 0.24
N VAL A 79 4.85 -3.06 -0.96
CA VAL A 79 5.85 -3.16 -2.03
C VAL A 79 6.90 -2.08 -1.76
N LEU A 80 8.07 -2.51 -1.27
CA LEU A 80 9.16 -1.64 -0.84
C LEU A 80 10.18 -1.37 -1.97
N ALA A 81 10.35 -2.33 -2.88
CA ALA A 81 11.29 -2.26 -4.00
C ALA A 81 10.74 -2.98 -5.23
N SER A 82 11.21 -2.60 -6.42
CA SER A 82 10.92 -3.29 -7.67
C SER A 82 11.69 -4.60 -7.77
N THR A 83 11.34 -5.43 -8.76
CA THR A 83 12.09 -6.66 -9.10
C THR A 83 13.57 -6.41 -9.39
N SER A 84 13.91 -5.26 -9.97
CA SER A 84 15.29 -4.80 -10.20
C SER A 84 16.03 -4.31 -8.95
N GLY A 85 15.34 -4.18 -7.81
CA GLY A 85 15.89 -3.65 -6.56
C GLY A 85 15.84 -2.13 -6.42
N ARG A 86 15.19 -1.41 -7.36
CA ARG A 86 14.95 0.03 -7.21
C ARG A 86 14.01 0.27 -6.04
N ALA A 87 14.37 1.19 -5.14
CA ALA A 87 13.51 1.57 -4.04
C ALA A 87 12.21 2.19 -4.57
N LEU A 88 11.08 1.62 -4.14
CA LEU A 88 9.72 2.10 -4.42
C LEU A 88 9.08 2.74 -3.19
N LEU A 89 9.74 2.61 -2.04
CA LEU A 89 9.39 3.29 -0.81
C LEU A 89 10.54 4.22 -0.40
N GLU A 90 10.22 5.46 -0.05
CA GLU A 90 11.18 6.39 0.53
C GLU A 90 11.71 5.87 1.87
N ALA A 91 12.99 6.11 2.16
CA ALA A 91 13.64 5.61 3.36
C ALA A 91 12.95 6.08 4.67
N SER A 92 12.43 7.31 4.66
CA SER A 92 11.65 7.90 5.77
C SER A 92 10.34 7.16 6.06
N ALA A 93 9.81 6.42 5.09
CA ALA A 93 8.56 5.69 5.20
C ALA A 93 8.75 4.25 5.70
N ILE A 94 9.98 3.75 5.72
CA ILE A 94 10.31 2.39 6.19
C ILE A 94 9.81 2.18 7.63
N PRO A 95 9.99 3.06 8.62
CA PRO A 95 9.45 2.80 9.96
C PRO A 95 7.92 2.70 10.04
N HIS A 96 7.21 3.22 9.03
CA HIS A 96 5.75 3.33 9.04
C HIS A 96 5.04 2.20 8.27
N HIS A 97 5.76 1.37 7.52
CA HIS A 97 5.13 0.30 6.71
C HIS A 97 4.38 -0.74 7.56
N GLU A 98 4.72 -0.87 8.85
CA GLU A 98 4.05 -1.74 9.83
C GLU A 98 2.61 -1.31 10.12
N VAL A 99 2.26 -0.04 9.88
CA VAL A 99 0.87 0.45 10.03
C VAL A 99 -0.07 -0.24 9.05
N ALA A 100 0.45 -0.74 7.92
CA ALA A 100 -0.32 -1.60 7.02
C ALA A 100 -0.51 -3.02 7.61
N SER A 101 0.45 -3.49 8.41
CA SER A 101 0.52 -4.85 8.96
C SER A 101 -0.28 -5.06 10.25
N ASP A 102 -0.35 -4.07 11.14
CA ASP A 102 -1.00 -4.18 12.46
C ASP A 102 -2.54 -4.19 12.38
N ALA A 103 -3.11 -3.84 11.21
CA ALA A 103 -4.54 -3.92 10.95
C ALA A 103 -5.03 -5.32 10.51
N ALA A 104 -4.13 -6.33 10.44
CA ALA A 104 -4.43 -7.67 9.96
C ALA A 104 -4.96 -8.60 11.07
N LEU A 105 -6.09 -9.27 10.79
CA LEU A 105 -6.65 -10.34 11.62
C LEU A 105 -5.67 -11.54 11.71
N PRO A 106 -5.76 -12.41 12.74
CA PRO A 106 -4.83 -13.53 13.00
C PRO A 106 -4.82 -14.66 11.96
N CYS A 107 -5.46 -14.49 10.79
CA CYS A 107 -5.48 -15.48 9.72
C CYS A 107 -4.25 -15.32 8.80
N ARG A 108 -3.16 -15.99 9.16
CA ARG A 108 -1.95 -16.15 8.33
C ARG A 108 -2.29 -16.80 6.96
N HIS A 109 -2.43 -15.99 5.92
CA HIS A 109 -2.18 -16.40 4.53
C HIS A 109 -0.79 -15.89 4.09
N PRO A 110 -0.11 -16.58 3.15
CA PRO A 110 1.33 -16.41 2.94
C PRO A 110 1.67 -14.95 2.58
N MET A 111 2.54 -14.36 3.41
CA MET A 111 3.22 -13.10 3.10
C MET A 111 3.89 -13.24 1.72
N SER A 112 3.59 -12.29 0.84
CA SER A 112 4.21 -12.13 -0.47
C SER A 112 5.74 -12.09 -0.36
N LEU A 113 6.40 -12.71 -1.34
CA LEU A 113 7.83 -13.05 -1.39
C LEU A 113 8.81 -11.86 -1.41
N ASN A 114 8.32 -10.61 -1.36
CA ASN A 114 9.12 -9.42 -1.62
C ASN A 114 10.09 -9.02 -0.49
N TRP A 115 9.90 -9.53 0.74
CA TRP A 115 10.81 -9.20 1.87
C TRP A 115 12.21 -9.83 1.73
N ARG A 116 12.37 -10.83 0.85
CA ARG A 116 13.61 -11.62 0.71
C ARG A 116 14.74 -10.89 -0.03
N PHE A 117 14.49 -9.66 -0.52
CA PHE A 117 15.44 -8.87 -1.31
C PHE A 117 16.05 -7.67 -0.57
N LEU A 118 15.65 -7.38 0.67
CA LEU A 118 16.31 -6.35 1.48
C LEU A 118 17.47 -6.99 2.26
N PRO A 119 18.72 -6.50 2.13
CA PRO A 119 19.81 -7.00 2.96
C PRO A 119 19.50 -6.73 4.44
N ALA A 120 19.82 -7.70 5.29
CA ALA A 120 19.75 -7.54 6.73
C ALA A 120 20.61 -6.33 7.13
N GLN A 121 19.98 -5.29 7.65
CA GLN A 121 20.71 -4.14 8.17
C GLN A 121 21.47 -4.56 9.43
N SER A 122 22.73 -4.15 9.50
CA SER A 122 23.70 -4.51 10.55
C SER A 122 23.47 -3.73 11.84
#